data_AF-A0A849T069-F1
#
_entry.id   AF-A0A849T069-F1
#
_cell.length_a   1.000
_cell.length_b   1.000
_cell.length_c   1.000
_cell.angle_alpha   90.00
_cell.angle_beta   90.00
_cell.angle_gamma   90.00
#
_symmetry.space_group_name_H-M   'P 1'
#
loop_
_entity.id
_entity.type
_entity.pdbx_description
1 polymer ?
#
loop_
_entity_poly.entity_id
_entity_poly.type
_entity_poly.pdbx_seq_one_letter_code
_entity_poly.pdbx_strand_id
1 'polypeptide(L)'
;MKFAIVDNIKSEPKKGQTGFCLSCGSLMISKCGEKKIHHWSHKGKLECDTWWENETQWHRNWKGHFPEDWQEVVHRDETTGERHIADVKTDQEWVIEFQHSFLKTDERNSRNAFYKKLVWVVDGKRLKGDEVEIMRAIENGTPFDFTRKILPSSCSLLRDWNSNHPVFFDFGQDKLIVLLPKCHDGMLYVCQFLRSEFIEIFLHGSTDKSINFQELLVNFPKYVLSLSSSVTSA
;
A
#
# COMPACT_ATOMS: atom_id res chain seq x y z
N MET A 1 -11.60 -2.20 -11.97
CA MET A 1 -12.36 -1.47 -10.93
C MET A 1 -13.43 -2.39 -10.41
N LYS A 2 -13.54 -2.46 -9.09
CA LYS A 2 -14.56 -3.18 -8.34
C LYS A 2 -15.88 -2.42 -8.35
N PHE A 3 -15.86 -1.09 -8.33
CA PHE A 3 -17.06 -0.26 -8.22
C PHE A 3 -17.30 0.65 -9.42
N ALA A 4 -18.59 0.95 -9.65
CA ALA A 4 -19.08 2.01 -10.52
C ALA A 4 -20.35 2.59 -9.91
N ILE A 5 -20.79 3.77 -10.37
CA ILE A 5 -22.06 4.36 -9.97
C ILE A 5 -23.19 3.79 -10.84
N VAL A 6 -24.16 3.14 -10.21
CA VAL A 6 -25.41 2.64 -10.82
C VAL A 6 -26.56 3.24 -10.01
N ASP A 7 -27.47 3.95 -10.67
CA ASP A 7 -28.60 4.63 -9.99
C ASP A 7 -28.16 5.52 -8.80
N ASN A 8 -27.08 6.28 -8.98
CA ASN A 8 -26.44 7.11 -7.96
C ASN A 8 -25.87 6.36 -6.73
N ILE A 9 -25.74 5.04 -6.82
CA ILE A 9 -25.20 4.20 -5.75
C ILE A 9 -23.92 3.50 -6.23
N LYS A 10 -22.89 3.52 -5.39
CA LYS A 10 -21.65 2.77 -5.62
C LYS A 10 -21.96 1.27 -5.58
N SER A 11 -21.70 0.59 -6.69
CA SER A 11 -22.18 -0.78 -6.93
C SER A 11 -21.10 -1.67 -7.53
N GLU A 12 -21.06 -2.92 -7.06
CA GLU A 12 -20.33 -4.00 -7.70
C GLU A 12 -20.98 -4.43 -9.03
N PRO A 13 -20.21 -4.99 -9.97
CA PRO A 13 -20.73 -5.38 -11.28
C PRO A 13 -21.70 -6.56 -11.18
N LYS A 14 -22.91 -6.40 -11.71
CA LYS A 14 -23.84 -7.51 -12.00
C LYS A 14 -24.01 -7.68 -13.50
N LYS A 15 -24.21 -8.93 -13.93
CA LYS A 15 -24.24 -9.30 -15.35
C LYS A 15 -25.24 -8.46 -16.14
N GLY A 16 -24.78 -7.85 -17.22
CA GLY A 16 -25.62 -7.06 -18.13
C GLY A 16 -25.85 -5.61 -17.70
N GLN A 17 -25.31 -5.19 -16.56
CA GLN A 17 -25.42 -3.80 -16.12
C GLN A 17 -24.43 -2.87 -16.83
N THR A 18 -24.83 -1.60 -16.88
CA THR A 18 -24.00 -0.44 -17.17
C THR A 18 -23.97 0.48 -15.95
N GLY A 19 -22.90 1.24 -15.79
CA GLY A 19 -22.77 2.25 -14.75
C GLY A 19 -21.82 3.37 -15.19
N PHE A 20 -21.50 4.29 -14.29
CA PHE A 20 -20.57 5.39 -14.55
C PHE A 20 -19.30 5.25 -13.70
N CYS A 21 -18.15 5.58 -14.30
CA CYS A 21 -16.88 5.56 -13.59
C CYS A 21 -16.86 6.59 -12.46
N LEU A 22 -16.41 6.16 -11.28
CA LEU A 22 -16.27 7.01 -10.09
C LEU A 22 -15.32 8.19 -10.32
N SER A 23 -14.27 8.01 -11.13
CA SER A 23 -13.25 9.03 -11.38
C SER A 23 -13.59 9.97 -12.53
N CYS A 24 -13.95 9.42 -13.70
CA CYS A 24 -14.14 10.22 -14.91
C CYS A 24 -15.60 10.41 -15.34
N GLY A 25 -16.56 9.76 -14.68
CA GLY A 25 -17.98 9.81 -15.05
C GLY A 25 -18.32 9.13 -16.38
N SER A 26 -17.35 8.49 -17.05
CA SER A 26 -17.60 7.83 -18.33
C SER A 26 -18.35 6.51 -18.16
N LEU A 27 -19.09 6.12 -19.19
CA LEU A 27 -19.89 4.90 -19.21
C LEU A 27 -19.00 3.64 -19.06
N MET A 28 -19.39 2.76 -18.15
CA MET A 28 -18.77 1.48 -17.87
C MET A 28 -19.75 0.33 -18.14
N ILE A 29 -19.19 -0.82 -18.50
CA ILE A 29 -19.90 -2.08 -18.69
C ILE A 29 -19.42 -3.11 -17.67
N SER A 30 -20.36 -3.87 -17.12
CA SER A 30 -20.05 -4.99 -16.24
C SER A 30 -19.39 -6.13 -17.03
N LYS A 31 -18.31 -6.69 -16.48
CA LYS A 31 -17.63 -7.88 -17.01
C LYS A 31 -17.77 -9.00 -15.98
N CYS A 32 -18.80 -9.84 -16.17
CA CYS A 32 -19.14 -10.94 -15.26
C CYS A 32 -19.03 -12.27 -15.99
N GLY A 33 -17.87 -12.92 -15.92
CA GLY A 33 -17.63 -14.22 -16.54
C GLY A 33 -16.72 -15.07 -15.65
N GLU A 34 -16.59 -16.35 -15.97
CA GLU A 34 -15.96 -17.34 -15.08
C GLU A 34 -14.42 -17.24 -15.03
N LYS A 35 -13.79 -16.65 -16.05
CA LYS A 35 -12.33 -16.63 -16.18
C LYS A 35 -11.64 -15.51 -15.41
N LYS A 36 -12.34 -14.39 -15.18
CA LYS A 36 -11.79 -13.18 -14.56
C LYS A 36 -12.71 -12.73 -13.46
N ILE A 37 -12.14 -12.18 -12.40
CA ILE A 37 -12.90 -11.55 -11.31
C ILE A 37 -13.86 -10.53 -11.91
N HIS A 38 -15.09 -10.51 -11.40
CA HIS A 38 -16.09 -9.58 -11.89
C HIS A 38 -15.63 -8.14 -11.65
N HIS A 39 -15.60 -7.35 -12.73
CA HIS A 39 -15.11 -5.96 -12.69
C HIS A 39 -15.92 -5.06 -13.62
N TRP A 40 -15.81 -3.76 -13.37
CA TRP A 40 -16.24 -2.73 -14.30
C TRP A 40 -15.11 -2.36 -15.26
N SER A 41 -15.47 -2.15 -16.52
CA SER A 41 -14.58 -1.69 -17.59
C SER A 41 -15.22 -0.52 -18.32
N HIS A 42 -14.43 0.49 -18.72
CA HIS A 42 -14.90 1.56 -19.59
C HIS A 42 -15.47 0.99 -20.91
N LYS A 43 -16.54 1.61 -21.42
CA LYS A 43 -17.13 1.28 -22.73
C LYS A 43 -16.30 1.94 -23.84
N GLY A 44 -15.15 1.34 -24.15
CA GLY A 44 -14.19 1.83 -25.15
C GLY A 44 -12.76 1.83 -24.62
N LYS A 45 -11.80 2.24 -25.45
CA LYS A 45 -10.44 2.52 -24.99
C LYS A 45 -10.40 3.92 -24.39
N LEU A 46 -10.47 3.99 -23.08
CA LEU A 46 -10.31 5.22 -22.31
C LEU A 46 -9.25 4.98 -21.25
N GLU A 47 -8.22 5.82 -21.25
CA GLU A 47 -7.22 5.86 -20.18
C GLU A 47 -7.74 6.84 -19.12
N CYS A 48 -8.32 6.29 -18.06
CA CYS A 48 -8.99 7.07 -17.00
C CYS A 48 -8.04 7.44 -15.86
N ASP A 49 -7.10 6.56 -15.57
CA ASP A 49 -6.08 6.70 -14.53
C ASP A 49 -4.82 6.01 -15.05
N THR A 50 -3.70 6.74 -15.05
CA THR A 50 -2.41 6.24 -15.53
C THR A 50 -1.77 5.26 -14.55
N TRP A 51 -2.24 5.23 -13.30
CA TRP A 51 -1.80 4.30 -12.25
C TRP A 51 -2.63 3.00 -12.20
N TRP A 52 -3.50 2.81 -13.18
CA TRP A 52 -4.42 1.69 -13.20
C TRP A 52 -3.69 0.34 -13.34
N GLU A 53 -3.99 -0.59 -12.43
CA GLU A 53 -3.57 -1.98 -12.48
C GLU A 53 -4.77 -2.94 -12.62
N ASN A 54 -4.53 -4.12 -13.22
CA ASN A 54 -5.49 -5.22 -13.16
C ASN A 54 -5.61 -5.75 -11.73
N GLU A 55 -6.80 -5.59 -11.16
CA GLU A 55 -7.11 -6.12 -9.84
C GLU A 55 -7.05 -7.66 -9.80
N THR A 56 -6.30 -8.20 -8.84
CA THR A 56 -6.16 -9.64 -8.57
C THR A 56 -7.01 -10.05 -7.36
N GLN A 57 -7.16 -11.36 -7.12
CA GLN A 57 -7.87 -11.82 -5.94
C GLN A 57 -7.15 -11.42 -4.64
N TRP A 58 -5.81 -11.38 -4.67
CA TRP A 58 -5.01 -10.89 -3.56
C TRP A 58 -5.33 -9.42 -3.23
N HIS A 59 -5.36 -8.54 -4.24
CA HIS A 59 -5.78 -7.15 -4.06
C HIS A 59 -7.19 -7.04 -3.48
N ARG A 60 -8.15 -7.80 -4.04
CA ARG A 60 -9.56 -7.72 -3.59
C ARG A 60 -9.75 -8.24 -2.17
N ASN A 61 -9.01 -9.28 -1.78
CA ASN A 61 -9.00 -9.80 -0.42
C ASN A 61 -8.43 -8.77 0.57
N TRP A 62 -7.38 -8.05 0.18
CA TRP A 62 -6.80 -7.00 1.01
C TRP A 62 -7.72 -5.80 1.18
N LYS A 63 -8.28 -5.27 0.08
CA LYS A 63 -9.30 -4.19 0.15
C LYS A 63 -10.53 -4.61 0.94
N GLY A 64 -10.92 -5.88 0.84
CA GLY A 64 -12.09 -6.44 1.52
C GLY A 64 -12.03 -6.40 3.05
N HIS A 65 -10.87 -6.12 3.66
CA HIS A 65 -10.76 -5.89 5.11
C HIS A 65 -11.24 -4.49 5.55
N PHE A 66 -11.50 -3.59 4.60
CA PHE A 66 -11.90 -2.21 4.85
C PHE A 66 -13.33 -1.94 4.36
N PRO A 67 -14.05 -0.95 4.93
CA PRO A 67 -15.39 -0.56 4.48
C PRO A 67 -15.44 -0.23 2.97
N GLU A 68 -16.55 -0.51 2.31
CA GLU A 68 -16.68 -0.26 0.86
C GLU A 68 -16.52 1.21 0.48
N ASP A 69 -16.95 2.13 1.34
CA ASP A 69 -16.82 3.57 1.13
C ASP A 69 -15.37 4.05 1.21
N TRP A 70 -14.48 3.27 1.82
CA TRP A 70 -13.04 3.55 1.90
C TRP A 70 -12.27 3.01 0.69
N GLN A 71 -12.86 2.11 -0.09
CA GLN A 71 -12.19 1.47 -1.21
C GLN A 71 -12.34 2.28 -2.51
N GLU A 72 -11.35 2.27 -3.41
CA GLU A 72 -11.42 2.97 -4.72
C GLU A 72 -11.83 4.45 -4.59
N VAL A 73 -11.15 5.19 -3.71
CA VAL A 73 -11.45 6.60 -3.42
C VAL A 73 -10.73 7.49 -4.42
N VAL A 74 -11.47 8.40 -5.07
CA VAL A 74 -10.91 9.30 -6.07
C VAL A 74 -10.21 10.47 -5.38
N HIS A 75 -8.95 10.66 -5.71
CA HIS A 75 -8.16 11.81 -5.35
C HIS A 75 -7.92 12.68 -6.58
N ARG A 76 -7.85 13.99 -6.36
CA ARG A 76 -7.56 14.97 -7.40
C ARG A 76 -6.44 15.88 -6.94
N ASP A 77 -5.44 16.05 -7.78
CA ASP A 77 -4.47 17.13 -7.61
C ASP A 77 -5.16 18.46 -7.90
N GLU A 78 -5.13 19.39 -6.95
CA GLU A 78 -5.75 20.72 -7.16
C GLU A 78 -4.93 21.60 -8.12
N THR A 79 -3.63 21.33 -8.26
CA THR A 79 -2.69 22.11 -9.08
C THR A 79 -2.63 21.59 -10.51
N THR A 80 -2.43 20.28 -10.71
CA THR A 80 -2.31 19.66 -12.04
C THR A 80 -3.67 19.23 -12.60
N GLY A 81 -4.66 19.03 -11.74
CA GLY A 81 -5.97 18.49 -12.11
C GLY A 81 -5.98 16.98 -12.36
N GLU A 82 -4.84 16.31 -12.18
CA GLU A 82 -4.71 14.85 -12.31
C GLU A 82 -5.64 14.14 -11.32
N ARG A 83 -6.15 12.98 -11.72
CA ARG A 83 -7.05 12.16 -10.92
C ARG A 83 -6.48 10.77 -10.78
N HIS A 84 -6.42 10.31 -9.54
CA HIS A 84 -5.95 8.98 -9.20
C HIS A 84 -6.94 8.30 -8.27
N ILE A 85 -7.05 6.98 -8.36
CA ILE A 85 -7.95 6.19 -7.53
C ILE A 85 -7.09 5.46 -6.49
N ALA A 86 -7.21 5.86 -5.23
CA ALA A 86 -6.59 5.16 -4.13
C ALA A 86 -7.29 3.82 -3.87
N ASP A 87 -6.52 2.76 -3.62
CA ASP A 87 -7.10 1.45 -3.31
C ASP A 87 -7.95 1.49 -2.04
N VAL A 88 -7.41 2.05 -0.95
CA VAL A 88 -8.10 2.32 0.31
C VAL A 88 -7.69 3.69 0.85
N LYS A 89 -8.65 4.48 1.34
CA LYS A 89 -8.42 5.68 2.14
C LYS A 89 -9.16 5.56 3.48
N THR A 90 -8.43 5.61 4.59
CA THR A 90 -9.01 5.53 5.94
C THR A 90 -9.60 6.87 6.38
N ASP A 91 -10.43 6.84 7.44
CA ASP A 91 -10.96 8.03 8.11
C ASP A 91 -9.89 8.91 8.79
N GLN A 92 -8.66 8.41 8.89
CA GLN A 92 -7.49 9.12 9.41
C GLN A 92 -6.60 9.69 8.30
N GLU A 93 -7.11 9.68 7.07
CA GLU A 93 -6.46 10.18 5.86
C GLU A 93 -5.26 9.35 5.40
N TRP A 94 -5.07 8.12 5.93
CA TRP A 94 -4.08 7.20 5.38
C TRP A 94 -4.57 6.60 4.07
N VAL A 95 -3.75 6.72 3.04
CA VAL A 95 -3.91 5.99 1.79
C VAL A 95 -3.11 4.70 1.89
N ILE A 96 -3.77 3.58 1.59
CA ILE A 96 -3.15 2.25 1.53
C ILE A 96 -3.23 1.81 0.08
N GLU A 97 -2.06 1.65 -0.55
CA GLU A 97 -1.92 1.14 -1.92
C GLU A 97 -1.45 -0.31 -1.88
N PHE A 98 -2.15 -1.19 -2.60
CA PHE A 98 -1.78 -2.59 -2.71
C PHE A 98 -1.05 -2.80 -4.04
N GLN A 99 0.15 -3.35 -4.01
CA GLN A 99 0.95 -3.57 -5.20
C GLN A 99 1.26 -5.05 -5.39
N HIS A 100 0.65 -5.66 -6.41
CA HIS A 100 1.04 -6.98 -6.87
C HIS A 100 2.06 -6.88 -8.02
N SER A 101 1.72 -6.19 -9.12
CA SER A 101 2.54 -6.18 -10.33
C SER A 101 3.84 -5.39 -10.19
N PHE A 102 4.69 -5.46 -11.23
CA PHE A 102 5.86 -4.60 -11.31
C PHE A 102 5.44 -3.13 -11.42
N LEU A 103 5.88 -2.32 -10.46
CA LEU A 103 5.70 -0.88 -10.45
C LEU A 103 7.02 -0.20 -10.80
N LYS A 104 7.01 0.67 -11.82
CA LYS A 104 8.20 1.43 -12.20
C LYS A 104 8.60 2.38 -11.08
N THR A 105 9.91 2.58 -10.90
CA THR A 105 10.45 3.50 -9.89
C THR A 105 9.86 4.92 -10.01
N ASP A 106 9.77 5.45 -11.23
CA ASP A 106 9.22 6.80 -11.46
C ASP A 106 7.75 6.91 -11.09
N GLU A 107 6.96 5.88 -11.41
CA GLU A 107 5.55 5.83 -11.05
C GLU A 107 5.38 5.75 -9.53
N ARG A 108 6.12 4.87 -8.86
CA ARG A 108 6.12 4.76 -7.40
C ARG A 108 6.54 6.08 -6.74
N ASN A 109 7.55 6.75 -7.26
CA ASN A 109 7.99 8.06 -6.77
C ASN A 109 6.90 9.12 -6.95
N SER A 110 6.18 9.09 -8.09
CA SER A 110 5.03 9.96 -8.32
C SER A 110 3.92 9.73 -7.28
N ARG A 111 3.55 8.46 -7.02
CA ARG A 111 2.57 8.13 -5.97
C ARG A 111 3.03 8.56 -4.57
N ASN A 112 4.30 8.32 -4.25
CA ASN A 112 4.92 8.73 -3.00
C ASN A 112 4.91 10.26 -2.79
N ALA A 113 5.01 11.04 -3.87
CA ALA A 113 4.95 12.50 -3.81
C ALA A 113 3.50 13.01 -3.72
N PHE A 114 2.56 12.31 -4.36
CA PHE A 114 1.15 12.67 -4.40
C PHE A 114 0.44 12.45 -3.06
N TYR A 115 0.66 11.30 -2.42
CA TYR A 115 0.01 10.97 -1.16
C TYR A 115 0.86 11.35 0.06
N LYS A 116 0.33 12.22 0.92
CA LYS A 116 1.02 12.69 2.15
C LYS A 116 1.15 11.60 3.22
N LYS A 117 0.08 10.83 3.43
CA LYS A 117 0.04 9.69 4.37
C LYS A 117 -0.16 8.43 3.54
N LEU A 118 0.93 7.79 3.15
CA LEU A 118 0.89 6.61 2.30
C LEU A 118 1.47 5.41 3.02
N VAL A 119 0.83 4.27 2.85
CA VAL A 119 1.32 2.96 3.24
C VAL A 119 1.25 2.06 2.02
N TRP A 120 2.34 1.36 1.74
CA TRP A 120 2.35 0.33 0.72
C TRP A 120 2.13 -1.03 1.36
N VAL A 121 1.29 -1.86 0.74
CA VAL A 121 1.23 -3.29 0.99
C VAL A 121 1.60 -4.00 -0.31
N VAL A 122 2.68 -4.78 -0.30
CA VAL A 122 3.28 -5.37 -1.50
C VAL A 122 3.17 -6.88 -1.43
N ASP A 123 2.72 -7.51 -2.52
CA ASP A 123 2.74 -8.96 -2.65
C ASP A 123 4.19 -9.45 -2.79
N GLY A 124 4.76 -9.91 -1.69
CA GLY A 124 6.12 -10.44 -1.63
C GLY A 124 6.30 -11.76 -2.38
N LYS A 125 5.21 -12.43 -2.77
CA LYS A 125 5.27 -13.73 -3.46
C LYS A 125 5.38 -13.60 -4.98
N ARG A 126 5.36 -12.38 -5.54
CA ARG A 126 5.40 -12.18 -7.00
C ARG A 126 6.67 -12.78 -7.62
N LEU A 127 7.84 -12.45 -7.08
CA LEU A 127 9.11 -12.93 -7.61
C LEU A 127 9.63 -14.10 -6.79
N LYS A 128 10.08 -15.15 -7.49
CA LYS A 128 10.69 -16.32 -6.86
C LYS A 128 12.00 -15.91 -6.20
N GLY A 129 12.13 -16.14 -4.91
CA GLY A 129 13.37 -15.92 -4.16
C GLY A 129 13.35 -14.69 -3.27
N ASP A 130 12.43 -13.74 -3.47
CA ASP A 130 12.32 -12.54 -2.64
C ASP A 130 12.16 -12.89 -1.15
N GLU A 131 11.31 -13.88 -0.84
CA GLU A 131 11.11 -14.38 0.53
C GLU A 131 12.40 -14.94 1.15
N VAL A 132 13.20 -15.65 0.36
CA VAL A 132 14.47 -16.22 0.85
C VAL A 132 15.51 -15.12 1.04
N GLU A 133 15.59 -14.17 0.10
CA GLU A 133 16.53 -13.04 0.15
C GLU A 133 16.25 -12.14 1.36
N ILE A 134 14.98 -11.75 1.55
CA ILE A 134 14.58 -10.87 2.67
C ILE A 134 14.82 -11.54 4.02
N MET A 135 14.49 -12.83 4.14
CA MET A 135 14.69 -13.57 5.39
C MET A 135 16.18 -13.69 5.72
N ARG A 136 17.03 -13.97 4.73
CA ARG A 136 18.49 -13.98 4.90
C ARG A 136 19.03 -12.60 5.28
N ALA A 137 18.51 -11.52 4.68
CA ALA A 137 18.93 -10.16 5.00
C ALA A 137 18.54 -9.78 6.44
N ILE A 138 17.37 -10.19 6.91
CA ILE A 138 16.92 -10.02 8.30
C ILE A 138 17.79 -10.84 9.25
N GLU A 139 18.04 -12.11 8.96
CA GLU A 139 18.86 -12.99 9.80
C GLU A 139 20.27 -12.43 10.02
N ASN A 140 20.90 -11.93 8.95
CA ASN A 140 22.23 -11.30 8.99
C ASN A 140 22.20 -9.83 9.43
N GLY A 141 21.02 -9.24 9.57
CA GLY A 141 20.85 -7.85 10.00
C GLY A 141 21.24 -7.65 11.45
N THR A 142 21.77 -6.46 11.76
CA THR A 142 22.17 -6.12 13.14
C THR A 142 20.94 -5.73 13.96
N PRO A 143 20.70 -6.32 15.14
CA PRO A 143 19.60 -5.89 16.01
C PRO A 143 19.70 -4.40 16.36
N PHE A 144 18.56 -3.71 16.36
CA PHE A 144 18.43 -2.33 16.80
C PHE A 144 17.05 -2.12 17.38
N ASP A 145 16.97 -2.13 18.71
CA ASP A 145 15.70 -2.06 19.44
C ASP A 145 14.69 -3.11 18.92
N PHE A 146 13.45 -2.75 18.55
CA PHE A 146 12.46 -3.69 17.98
C PHE A 146 12.70 -4.02 16.48
N THR A 147 13.74 -3.45 15.87
CA THR A 147 14.04 -3.58 14.44
C THR A 147 15.35 -4.33 14.18
N ARG A 148 15.62 -4.62 12.91
CA ARG A 148 16.94 -4.99 12.41
C ARG A 148 17.44 -3.98 11.39
N LYS A 149 18.70 -3.57 11.53
CA LYS A 149 19.45 -2.75 10.58
C LYS A 149 20.02 -3.63 9.48
N ILE A 150 19.66 -3.33 8.25
CA ILE A 150 20.04 -4.08 7.05
C ILE A 150 20.74 -3.15 6.06
N LEU A 151 21.83 -3.62 5.46
CA LEU A 151 22.49 -2.90 4.37
C LEU A 151 21.62 -2.95 3.11
N PRO A 152 21.44 -1.85 2.37
CA PRO A 152 20.66 -1.88 1.13
C PRO A 152 21.17 -2.87 0.07
N SER A 153 22.45 -3.21 0.06
CA SER A 153 23.00 -4.23 -0.84
C SER A 153 22.58 -5.66 -0.51
N SER A 154 22.05 -5.92 0.69
CA SER A 154 21.72 -7.27 1.17
C SER A 154 20.39 -7.81 0.64
N CYS A 155 19.48 -6.96 0.16
CA CYS A 155 18.22 -7.40 -0.42
C CYS A 155 17.71 -6.38 -1.45
N SER A 156 17.48 -6.86 -2.67
CA SER A 156 17.04 -6.05 -3.79
C SER A 156 15.64 -5.48 -3.56
N LEU A 157 14.70 -6.30 -3.10
CA LEU A 157 13.32 -5.88 -2.82
C LEU A 157 13.26 -4.76 -1.78
N LEU A 158 13.96 -4.92 -0.65
CA LEU A 158 14.01 -3.90 0.41
C LEU A 158 14.65 -2.60 -0.08
N ARG A 159 15.76 -2.69 -0.82
CA ARG A 159 16.44 -1.52 -1.39
C ARG A 159 15.54 -0.78 -2.36
N ASP A 160 14.92 -1.52 -3.28
CA ASP A 160 14.15 -0.93 -4.34
C ASP A 160 12.94 -0.22 -3.75
N TRP A 161 12.30 -0.76 -2.71
CA TRP A 161 11.13 -0.16 -2.04
C TRP A 161 11.45 0.90 -0.96
N ASN A 162 12.73 1.18 -0.71
CA ASN A 162 13.11 2.16 0.30
C ASN A 162 12.63 3.58 -0.03
N SER A 163 11.80 4.15 0.83
CA SER A 163 11.20 5.48 0.66
C SER A 163 10.88 6.12 2.02
N ASN A 164 10.33 7.35 2.01
CA ASN A 164 9.85 8.00 3.24
C ASN A 164 8.52 7.41 3.73
N HIS A 165 7.93 6.47 3.00
CA HIS A 165 6.69 5.79 3.36
C HIS A 165 6.98 4.34 3.74
N PRO A 166 6.28 3.79 4.75
CA PRO A 166 6.44 2.41 5.16
C PRO A 166 5.90 1.44 4.10
N VAL A 167 6.55 0.28 3.99
CA VAL A 167 6.20 -0.78 3.04
C VAL A 167 6.03 -2.10 3.78
N PHE A 168 4.85 -2.70 3.67
CA PHE A 168 4.49 -3.97 4.29
C PHE A 168 4.50 -5.05 3.22
N PHE A 169 5.42 -6.01 3.33
CA PHE A 169 5.50 -7.15 2.42
C PHE A 169 4.68 -8.31 2.96
N ASP A 170 3.72 -8.77 2.16
CA ASP A 170 2.87 -9.92 2.43
C ASP A 170 3.41 -11.16 1.70
N PHE A 171 3.88 -12.15 2.46
CA PHE A 171 4.33 -13.45 1.94
C PHE A 171 3.26 -14.55 2.13
N GLY A 172 2.04 -14.18 2.49
CA GLY A 172 0.91 -15.08 2.74
C GLY A 172 0.96 -15.77 4.11
N GLN A 173 1.70 -15.21 5.06
CA GLN A 173 1.79 -15.65 6.45
C GLN A 173 1.00 -14.68 7.36
N ASP A 174 0.87 -15.02 8.64
CA ASP A 174 0.22 -14.14 9.62
C ASP A 174 1.02 -12.87 9.92
N LYS A 175 2.32 -12.89 9.63
CA LYS A 175 3.23 -11.75 9.82
C LYS A 175 3.61 -11.13 8.49
N LEU A 176 3.58 -9.81 8.47
CA LEU A 176 4.13 -8.95 7.43
C LEU A 176 5.57 -8.60 7.79
N ILE A 177 6.41 -8.44 6.77
CA ILE A 177 7.72 -7.81 6.93
C ILE A 177 7.56 -6.33 6.62
N VAL A 178 7.95 -5.46 7.54
CA VAL A 178 7.76 -4.02 7.41
C VAL A 178 9.12 -3.36 7.17
N LEU A 179 9.27 -2.71 6.02
CA LEU A 179 10.33 -1.75 5.79
C LEU A 179 9.85 -0.39 6.29
N LEU A 180 10.54 0.11 7.33
CA LEU A 180 10.22 1.38 7.96
C LEU A 180 10.76 2.56 7.14
N PRO A 181 10.22 3.78 7.35
CA PRO A 181 10.63 4.95 6.58
C PRO A 181 12.13 5.20 6.59
N LYS A 182 12.62 5.61 5.43
CA LYS A 182 14.04 5.85 5.14
C LYS A 182 14.69 6.75 6.18
N CYS A 183 15.80 6.27 6.73
CA CYS A 183 16.64 7.01 7.65
C CYS A 183 17.85 7.63 6.95
N HIS A 184 18.45 8.65 7.56
CA HIS A 184 19.60 9.38 7.00
C HIS A 184 20.94 8.63 7.12
N ASP A 185 21.01 7.59 7.93
CA ASP A 185 22.23 6.79 8.15
C ASP A 185 22.52 5.78 7.01
N GLY A 186 21.67 5.75 5.98
CA GLY A 186 21.82 4.87 4.83
C GLY A 186 21.44 3.41 5.08
N MET A 187 20.99 3.07 6.29
CA MET A 187 20.55 1.72 6.64
C MET A 187 19.05 1.55 6.38
N LEU A 188 18.66 0.30 6.11
CA LEU A 188 17.25 -0.10 6.07
C LEU A 188 16.86 -0.64 7.45
N TYR A 189 15.67 -0.30 7.90
CA TYR A 189 15.13 -0.74 9.18
C TYR A 189 13.91 -1.62 8.93
N VAL A 190 13.99 -2.85 9.42
CA VAL A 190 12.96 -3.85 9.18
C VAL A 190 12.49 -4.46 10.48
N CYS A 191 11.18 -4.65 10.62
CA CYS A 191 10.57 -5.42 11.70
C CYS A 191 9.49 -6.37 11.17
N GLN A 192 8.98 -7.24 12.05
CA GLN A 192 7.81 -8.06 11.76
C GLN A 192 6.57 -7.44 12.39
N PHE A 193 5.45 -7.55 11.71
CA PHE A 193 4.18 -6.99 12.19
C PHE A 193 3.04 -7.96 11.91
N LEU A 194 2.11 -8.14 12.85
CA LEU A 194 0.98 -9.03 12.61
C LEU A 194 0.04 -8.41 11.57
N ARG A 195 -0.40 -9.22 10.61
CA ARG A 195 -1.38 -8.80 9.60
C ARG A 195 -2.70 -8.36 10.23
N SER A 196 -3.15 -9.06 11.27
CA SER A 196 -4.36 -8.69 12.02
C SER A 196 -4.21 -7.33 12.70
N GLU A 197 -3.05 -7.05 13.30
CA GLU A 197 -2.78 -5.75 13.93
C GLU A 197 -2.70 -4.62 12.90
N PHE A 198 -2.15 -4.88 11.70
CA PHE A 198 -2.18 -3.92 10.61
C PHE A 198 -3.62 -3.51 10.29
N ILE A 199 -4.49 -4.51 10.07
CA ILE A 199 -5.90 -4.27 9.76
C ILE A 199 -6.57 -3.52 10.90
N GLU A 200 -6.39 -3.97 12.15
CA GLU A 200 -6.96 -3.33 13.34
C GLU A 200 -6.55 -1.85 13.45
N ILE A 201 -5.27 -1.55 13.24
CA ILE A 201 -4.75 -0.18 13.38
C ILE A 201 -5.34 0.76 12.34
N PHE A 202 -5.46 0.31 11.10
CA PHE A 202 -5.99 1.15 10.02
C PHE A 202 -7.53 1.14 9.95
N LEU A 203 -8.19 0.19 10.62
CA LEU A 203 -9.66 0.12 10.70
C LEU A 203 -10.22 0.86 11.93
N HIS A 204 -9.52 0.81 13.06
CA HIS A 204 -9.96 1.36 14.35
C HIS A 204 -9.00 2.42 14.88
N GLY A 205 -8.42 3.23 13.99
CA GLY A 205 -7.20 3.95 14.31
C GLY A 205 -7.27 5.00 15.42
N SER A 206 -8.44 5.23 16.01
CA SER A 206 -8.63 6.10 17.17
C SER A 206 -8.19 5.49 18.51
N THR A 207 -7.66 4.26 18.54
CA THR A 207 -7.07 3.71 19.78
C THR A 207 -5.65 4.25 20.03
N ASP A 208 -5.23 4.32 21.29
CA ASP A 208 -3.87 4.73 21.65
C ASP A 208 -2.79 3.88 20.96
N LYS A 209 -3.02 2.57 20.84
CA LYS A 209 -2.11 1.65 20.13
C LYS A 209 -1.94 2.07 18.67
N SER A 210 -3.04 2.38 18.00
CA SER A 210 -3.05 2.80 16.60
C SER A 210 -2.37 4.16 16.41
N ILE A 211 -2.69 5.13 17.27
CA ILE A 211 -2.08 6.47 17.25
C ILE A 211 -0.57 6.34 17.42
N ASN A 212 -0.11 5.63 18.45
CA ASN A 212 1.31 5.45 18.74
C ASN A 212 2.05 4.79 17.57
N PHE A 213 1.47 3.76 16.94
CA PHE A 213 2.10 3.11 15.80
C PHE A 213 2.17 4.03 14.57
N GLN A 214 1.09 4.76 14.27
CA GLN A 214 1.09 5.69 13.14
C GLN A 214 2.05 6.87 13.36
N GLU A 215 2.14 7.37 14.59
CA GLU A 215 3.14 8.38 14.98
C GLU A 215 4.56 7.86 14.85
N LEU A 216 4.80 6.60 15.24
CA LEU A 216 6.08 5.93 15.04
C LEU A 216 6.42 5.87 13.55
N LEU A 217 5.50 5.48 12.68
CA LEU A 217 5.74 5.46 11.22
C LEU A 217 6.12 6.86 10.73
N VAL A 218 5.36 7.89 11.08
CA VAL A 218 5.63 9.27 10.62
C VAL A 218 6.96 9.81 11.16
N ASN A 219 7.33 9.48 12.39
CA ASN A 219 8.50 10.02 13.06
C ASN A 219 9.68 9.05 13.15
N PHE A 220 9.65 7.93 12.44
CA PHE A 220 10.65 6.87 12.56
C PHE A 220 12.10 7.37 12.36
N PRO A 221 12.41 8.26 11.39
CA PRO A 221 13.77 8.79 11.26
C PRO A 221 14.23 9.57 12.50
N LYS A 222 13.33 10.31 13.16
CA LYS A 222 13.64 11.03 14.42
C LYS A 222 13.81 10.04 15.58
N TYR A 223 13.01 8.99 15.62
CA TYR A 223 13.12 7.92 16.60
C TYR A 223 14.52 7.29 16.57
N VAL A 224 15.00 6.90 15.38
CA VAL A 224 16.34 6.35 15.18
C VAL A 224 17.45 7.30 15.63
N LEU A 225 17.34 8.60 15.31
CA LEU A 225 18.31 9.61 15.74
C LEU A 225 18.38 9.70 17.27
N SER A 226 17.22 9.72 17.95
CA SER A 226 17.17 9.82 19.41
C SER A 226 17.83 8.65 20.12
N LEU A 227 17.62 7.42 19.64
CA LEU A 227 18.25 6.22 20.18
C LEU A 227 19.76 6.23 19.93
N SER A 228 20.19 6.66 18.75
CA SER A 228 21.61 6.69 18.39
C SER A 228 22.39 7.70 19.24
N SER A 229 21.81 8.87 19.54
CA SER A 229 22.41 9.87 20.44
C SER A 229 22.48 9.39 21.89
N SER A 230 21.53 8.57 22.33
CA SER A 230 21.49 8.01 23.68
C SER A 230 22.59 6.95 23.88
N VAL A 231 22.96 6.22 22.83
CA VAL A 231 24.06 5.23 22.88
C VAL A 231 25.43 5.89 22.88
N THR A 232 25.61 7.05 22.23
CA THR A 232 26.91 7.77 22.21
C THR A 232 27.19 8.60 23.47
N SER A 233 26.21 8.75 24.35
CA SER A 233 26.32 9.54 25.60
C SER A 233 26.46 8.68 26.86
N ALA A 234 26.51 7.35 26.71
CA ALA A 234 26.76 6.35 27.76
C ALA A 234 28.14 5.72 27.56
#